data_AF-A0A7L4IYR2-F1
#
_entry.id   AF-A0A7L4IYR2-F1
#
_cell.length_a   1.000
_cell.length_b   1.000
_cell.length_c   1.000
_cell.angle_alpha   90.00
_cell.angle_beta   90.00
_cell.angle_gamma   90.00
#
_symmetry.space_group_name_H-M   'P 1'
#
loop_
_entity.id
_entity.type
_entity.pdbx_description
1 polymer ?
#
loop_
_entity_poly.entity_id
_entity_poly.type
_entity_poly.pdbx_seq_one_letter_code
_entity_poly.pdbx_strand_id
1 'polypeptide(L)'
;SVPGTKVELTVSCRNLLDMDTFSKSDPVVVLFVQVSGSSEWKEFGRTEVIDNTLNPDFVRKFVLDYYFEEKQNLRFDVPPGSHSALSGAQDFLGQAFVALGEVIGSQRGRLERPLTGVPGKRCGTILLLAEELSNCRDIVTMQLCANKLDKKDFFGKSDPFLVFYRSNEDGTFTICHKTEVVKNTLNPVWQPFTIPVRALCNGDYDRTVKIDVYDWDRDGSHDFIGEFATSYRELSRAQSQFTVYEVGWWVRVKARVLGLHAGTDPPLCLQVLNPRKKCKKKKYVNSGTVTLLSFSVESEFTFVDYIRGGTQLNFTVAIDFTASNGLPSQPTSLHYASPYQLSAYALALKAVGEIIQDYDSDKLFPAYGFGAKVPPDGKISHQFPLNNNVENPSCAGIEGVLESYLQSLRTVQLYGPTNFAPVINQVAG
;
A
#
# COMPACT_ATOMS: atom_id res chain seq x y z
N SER A 1 7.00 -10.14 3.27
CA SER A 1 6.12 -8.96 3.29
C SER A 1 4.77 -9.35 2.69
N VAL A 2 3.66 -8.74 3.12
CA VAL A 2 2.36 -8.85 2.43
C VAL A 2 2.31 -7.70 1.43
N PRO A 3 1.96 -7.92 0.15
CA PRO A 3 2.00 -6.85 -0.84
C PRO A 3 1.05 -5.72 -0.46
N GLY A 4 1.52 -4.47 -0.61
CA GLY A 4 0.71 -3.29 -0.37
C GLY A 4 -0.46 -3.20 -1.35
N THR A 5 -0.24 -3.60 -2.61
CA THR A 5 -1.29 -3.71 -3.64
C THR A 5 -0.82 -4.54 -4.84
N LYS A 6 -1.72 -4.75 -5.82
CA LYS A 6 -1.36 -5.27 -7.15
C LYS A 6 -1.36 -4.13 -8.15
N VAL A 7 -0.37 -4.12 -9.04
CA VAL A 7 -0.22 -3.13 -10.11
C VAL A 7 -0.27 -3.84 -11.44
N GLU A 8 -1.07 -3.31 -12.34
CA GLU A 8 -1.15 -3.68 -13.73
C GLU A 8 -0.25 -2.75 -14.55
N LEU A 9 0.70 -3.31 -15.27
CA LEU A 9 1.65 -2.61 -16.11
C LEU A 9 1.28 -2.79 -17.58
N THR A 10 0.91 -1.69 -18.21
CA THR A 10 0.69 -1.59 -19.65
C THR A 10 2.00 -1.15 -20.32
N VAL A 11 2.33 -1.76 -21.46
CA VAL A 11 3.59 -1.54 -22.17
C VAL A 11 3.30 -1.16 -23.62
N SER A 12 4.03 -0.18 -24.12
CA SER A 12 4.07 0.20 -25.52
C SER A 12 5.50 0.53 -25.93
N CYS A 13 5.83 0.41 -27.22
CA CYS A 13 7.12 0.89 -27.73
C CYS A 13 6.91 1.89 -28.87
N ARG A 14 7.88 2.78 -29.07
CA ARG A 14 7.89 3.76 -30.17
C ARG A 14 9.26 3.80 -30.83
N ASN A 15 9.24 4.00 -32.15
CA ASN A 15 10.43 4.16 -32.98
C ASN A 15 11.48 3.05 -32.76
N LEU A 16 11.02 1.79 -32.64
CA LEU A 16 11.92 0.65 -32.53
C LEU A 16 12.90 0.62 -33.70
N LEU A 17 14.08 0.06 -33.44
CA LEU A 17 15.10 -0.12 -34.46
C LEU A 17 14.58 -1.02 -35.57
N ASP A 18 14.57 -0.53 -36.80
CA ASP A 18 14.26 -1.34 -37.96
C ASP A 18 15.48 -2.18 -38.35
N MET A 19 15.37 -3.50 -38.24
CA MET A 19 16.44 -4.44 -38.55
C MET A 19 16.26 -5.10 -39.93
N ASP A 20 15.12 -4.89 -40.58
CA ASP A 20 14.74 -5.57 -41.82
C ASP A 20 14.81 -4.63 -43.04
N THR A 21 15.29 -5.16 -44.17
CA THR A 21 15.47 -4.38 -45.41
C THR A 21 14.21 -4.28 -46.26
N PHE A 22 13.21 -5.16 -46.02
CA PHE A 22 12.01 -5.31 -46.86
C PHE A 22 10.69 -5.43 -46.06
N SER A 23 10.74 -5.44 -44.73
CA SER A 23 9.62 -5.45 -43.79
C SER A 23 9.98 -4.63 -42.54
N LYS A 24 9.05 -4.43 -41.61
CA LYS A 24 9.39 -3.96 -40.25
C LYS A 24 9.43 -5.17 -39.31
N SER A 25 10.06 -4.99 -38.16
CA SER A 25 10.14 -6.03 -37.13
C SER A 25 8.78 -6.39 -36.52
N ASP A 26 8.72 -7.60 -35.95
CA ASP A 26 7.56 -8.16 -35.25
C ASP A 26 7.78 -8.15 -33.72
N PRO A 27 7.69 -6.99 -33.05
CA PRO A 27 8.12 -6.87 -31.66
C PRO A 27 7.29 -7.69 -30.68
N VAL A 28 7.98 -8.20 -29.65
CA VAL A 28 7.42 -8.73 -28.41
C VAL A 28 8.18 -8.13 -27.23
N VAL A 29 7.56 -8.00 -26.06
CA VAL A 29 8.24 -7.59 -24.83
C VAL A 29 8.30 -8.76 -23.86
N VAL A 30 9.50 -9.08 -23.40
CA VAL A 30 9.75 -10.05 -22.33
C VAL A 30 10.09 -9.28 -21.05
N LEU A 31 9.28 -9.47 -20.02
CA LEU A 31 9.53 -8.89 -18.70
C LEU A 31 10.30 -9.88 -17.83
N PHE A 32 11.40 -9.42 -17.26
CA PHE A 32 12.14 -10.09 -16.21
C PHE A 32 12.04 -9.30 -14.90
N VAL A 33 11.92 -10.03 -13.79
CA VAL A 33 11.97 -9.48 -12.43
C VAL A 33 13.25 -9.94 -11.75
N GLN A 34 13.92 -9.02 -11.05
CA GLN A 34 15.08 -9.38 -10.24
C GLN A 34 14.62 -10.06 -8.95
N VAL A 35 15.26 -11.19 -8.60
CA VAL A 35 14.98 -11.87 -7.33
C VAL A 35 15.54 -11.05 -6.17
N SER A 36 14.72 -10.81 -5.14
CA SER A 36 15.10 -9.98 -4.00
C SER A 36 16.37 -10.50 -3.33
N GLY A 37 17.34 -9.60 -3.12
CA GLY A 37 18.64 -9.93 -2.52
C GLY A 37 19.61 -10.71 -3.43
N SER A 38 19.30 -10.92 -4.70
CA SER A 38 20.19 -11.60 -5.65
C SER A 38 20.38 -10.81 -6.95
N SER A 39 21.41 -11.15 -7.72
CA SER A 39 21.62 -10.62 -9.08
C SER A 39 20.90 -11.45 -10.16
N GLU A 40 20.06 -12.40 -9.75
CA GLU A 40 19.37 -13.32 -10.65
C GLU A 40 18.11 -12.67 -11.23
N TRP A 41 17.92 -12.85 -12.54
CA TRP A 41 16.74 -12.37 -13.27
C TRP A 41 15.86 -13.55 -13.65
N LYS A 42 14.57 -13.47 -13.30
CA LYS A 42 13.58 -14.48 -13.64
C LYS A 42 12.59 -13.92 -14.65
N GLU A 43 12.35 -14.67 -15.73
CA GLU A 43 11.30 -14.32 -16.69
C GLU A 43 9.95 -14.33 -15.96
N PHE A 44 9.26 -13.18 -16.01
CA PHE A 44 7.93 -13.01 -15.44
C PHE A 44 6.85 -13.37 -16.46
N GLY A 45 7.03 -12.93 -17.71
CA GLY A 45 6.13 -13.24 -18.81
C GLY A 45 6.46 -12.47 -20.08
N ARG A 46 5.67 -12.71 -21.12
CA ARG A 46 5.81 -12.09 -22.45
C ARG A 46 4.49 -11.50 -22.92
N THR A 47 4.54 -10.42 -23.67
CA THR A 47 3.38 -9.92 -24.43
C THR A 47 3.07 -10.85 -25.62
N GLU A 48 1.99 -10.57 -26.33
CA GLU A 48 1.81 -11.04 -27.70
C GLU A 48 2.87 -10.43 -28.65
N VAL A 49 3.06 -11.09 -29.80
CA VAL A 49 3.83 -10.58 -30.94
C VAL A 49 2.91 -9.68 -31.76
N ILE A 50 3.39 -8.52 -32.20
CA ILE A 50 2.66 -7.63 -33.10
C ILE A 50 3.41 -7.54 -34.42
N ASP A 51 2.77 -7.96 -35.51
CA ASP A 51 3.42 -8.07 -36.80
C ASP A 51 3.69 -6.69 -37.44
N ASN A 52 4.86 -6.54 -38.04
CA ASN A 52 5.25 -5.49 -38.98
C ASN A 52 5.04 -4.05 -38.43
N THR A 53 5.56 -3.78 -37.24
CA THR A 53 5.44 -2.45 -36.60
C THR A 53 6.67 -2.05 -35.79
N LEU A 54 7.01 -0.76 -35.86
CA LEU A 54 8.03 -0.14 -35.00
C LEU A 54 7.41 0.64 -33.82
N ASN A 55 6.08 0.64 -33.73
CA ASN A 55 5.31 1.38 -32.72
C ASN A 55 4.22 0.50 -32.09
N PRO A 56 4.58 -0.65 -31.49
CA PRO A 56 3.59 -1.56 -30.93
C PRO A 56 2.90 -0.97 -29.70
N ASP A 57 1.60 -1.25 -29.60
CA ASP A 57 0.79 -1.08 -28.38
C ASP A 57 0.29 -2.47 -27.98
N PHE A 58 0.77 -2.99 -26.85
CA PHE A 58 0.45 -4.34 -26.42
C PHE A 58 -0.83 -4.36 -25.59
N VAL A 59 -1.70 -5.31 -25.89
CA VAL A 59 -2.95 -5.59 -25.17
C VAL A 59 -2.66 -6.36 -23.89
N ARG A 60 -1.73 -7.33 -23.92
CA ARG A 60 -1.40 -8.10 -22.71
C ARG A 60 -0.67 -7.23 -21.70
N LYS A 61 -1.24 -7.13 -20.51
CA LYS A 61 -0.68 -6.39 -19.37
C LYS A 61 0.02 -7.33 -18.39
N PHE A 62 1.00 -6.82 -17.65
CA PHE A 62 1.68 -7.56 -16.58
C PHE A 62 1.09 -7.20 -15.22
N VAL A 63 0.67 -8.19 -14.43
CA VAL A 63 0.11 -7.95 -13.09
C VAL A 63 1.12 -8.33 -12.02
N LEU A 64 1.69 -7.34 -11.34
CA LEU A 64 2.75 -7.48 -10.36
C LEU A 64 2.22 -7.19 -8.94
N ASP A 65 2.76 -7.90 -7.95
CA ASP A 65 2.62 -7.51 -6.54
C ASP A 65 3.58 -6.33 -6.25
N TYR A 66 3.08 -5.29 -5.61
CA TYR A 66 3.86 -4.09 -5.26
C TYR A 66 4.13 -4.00 -3.75
N TYR A 67 5.40 -3.79 -3.42
CA TYR A 67 5.93 -3.64 -2.07
C TYR A 67 6.70 -2.33 -2.01
N PHE A 68 6.16 -1.33 -1.31
CA PHE A 68 6.77 0.01 -1.29
C PHE A 68 8.13 0.01 -0.58
N GLU A 69 8.32 -0.93 0.35
CA GLU A 69 9.52 -1.11 1.15
C GLU A 69 10.62 -1.90 0.44
N GLU A 70 10.41 -2.29 -0.83
CA GLU A 70 11.38 -3.04 -1.62
C GLU A 70 11.68 -2.35 -2.95
N LYS A 71 12.97 -2.33 -3.33
CA LYS A 71 13.36 -1.91 -4.68
C LYS A 71 13.12 -3.06 -5.66
N GLN A 72 11.97 -3.02 -6.33
CA GLN A 72 11.58 -4.04 -7.30
C GLN A 72 12.11 -3.70 -8.70
N ASN A 73 13.28 -4.23 -9.05
CA ASN A 73 13.91 -3.98 -10.36
C ASN A 73 13.29 -4.85 -11.47
N LEU A 74 12.96 -4.21 -12.58
CA LEU A 74 12.39 -4.78 -13.78
C LEU A 74 13.38 -4.63 -14.95
N ARG A 75 13.46 -5.66 -15.79
CA ARG A 75 14.17 -5.60 -17.08
C ARG A 75 13.20 -5.98 -18.20
N PHE A 76 13.10 -5.12 -19.20
CA PHE A 76 12.28 -5.33 -20.38
C PHE A 76 13.21 -5.62 -21.55
N ASP A 77 13.08 -6.79 -22.17
CA ASP A 77 13.82 -7.18 -23.37
C ASP A 77 12.86 -7.16 -24.56
N VAL A 78 13.26 -6.54 -25.66
CA VAL A 78 12.47 -6.42 -26.90
C VAL A 78 13.19 -7.17 -28.03
N PRO A 79 12.89 -8.47 -28.24
CA PRO A 79 13.41 -9.18 -29.41
C PRO A 79 12.53 -8.94 -30.67
N PRO A 80 13.11 -9.06 -31.88
CA PRO A 80 12.35 -9.16 -33.13
C PRO A 80 11.76 -10.58 -33.19
N GLY A 81 10.45 -10.70 -33.26
CA GLY A 81 9.75 -11.98 -33.14
C GLY A 81 10.12 -12.98 -34.24
N SER A 82 10.60 -14.16 -33.84
CA SER A 82 10.31 -15.45 -34.48
C SER A 82 10.67 -16.59 -33.51
N HIS A 83 10.06 -17.76 -33.69
CA HIS A 83 10.00 -18.91 -32.77
C HIS A 83 11.33 -19.58 -32.31
N SER A 84 12.50 -18.98 -32.50
CA SER A 84 13.77 -19.55 -32.03
C SER A 84 14.17 -19.00 -30.67
N ALA A 85 14.19 -19.89 -29.68
CA ALA A 85 14.73 -19.68 -28.34
C ALA A 85 16.02 -18.83 -28.37
N LEU A 86 16.00 -17.62 -27.81
CA LEU A 86 17.14 -16.78 -27.38
C LEU A 86 18.51 -17.26 -27.92
N SER A 87 18.68 -17.26 -29.25
CA SER A 87 19.89 -17.77 -29.90
C SER A 87 20.91 -16.65 -29.98
N GLY A 88 21.47 -16.26 -28.84
CA GLY A 88 22.58 -15.32 -28.79
C GLY A 88 22.25 -13.87 -29.19
N ALA A 89 23.18 -12.99 -28.86
CA ALA A 89 23.05 -11.53 -28.86
C ALA A 89 22.93 -10.86 -30.25
N GLN A 90 22.49 -11.58 -31.29
CA GLN A 90 22.54 -11.07 -32.67
C GLN A 90 21.24 -10.48 -33.20
N ASP A 91 20.08 -10.81 -32.62
CA ASP A 91 18.77 -10.28 -33.04
C ASP A 91 18.04 -9.64 -31.86
N PHE A 92 18.38 -8.40 -31.50
CA PHE A 92 17.89 -7.72 -30.31
C PHE A 92 17.51 -6.27 -30.61
N LEU A 93 16.24 -5.88 -30.42
CA LEU A 93 15.77 -4.52 -30.71
C LEU A 93 16.11 -3.55 -29.59
N GLY A 94 16.15 -4.01 -28.34
CA GLY A 94 16.62 -3.20 -27.20
C GLY A 94 16.15 -3.71 -25.82
N GLN A 95 16.78 -3.21 -24.75
CA GLN A 95 16.41 -3.43 -23.35
C GLN A 95 16.23 -2.11 -22.61
N ALA A 96 15.39 -2.14 -21.58
CA ALA A 96 15.30 -1.12 -20.55
C ALA A 96 15.35 -1.74 -19.15
N PHE A 97 16.01 -1.05 -18.22
CA PHE A 97 16.02 -1.36 -16.79
C PHE A 97 15.27 -0.24 -16.06
N VAL A 98 14.31 -0.62 -15.23
CA VAL A 98 13.42 0.31 -14.53
C VAL A 98 13.05 -0.28 -13.16
N ALA A 99 12.98 0.54 -12.11
CA ALA A 99 12.38 0.10 -10.86
C ALA A 99 10.85 0.29 -10.92
N LEU A 100 10.06 -0.67 -10.42
CA LEU A 100 8.60 -0.55 -10.41
C LEU A 100 8.13 0.72 -9.65
N GLY A 101 8.81 1.05 -8.55
CA GLY A 101 8.59 2.28 -7.78
C GLY A 101 8.77 3.55 -8.63
N GLU A 102 9.73 3.56 -9.56
CA GLU A 102 9.98 4.68 -10.46
C GLU A 102 8.80 4.91 -11.43
N VAL A 103 8.21 3.83 -11.98
CA VAL A 103 7.02 3.95 -12.83
C VAL A 103 5.85 4.50 -12.02
N ILE A 104 5.65 4.00 -10.80
CA ILE A 104 4.56 4.44 -9.92
C ILE A 104 4.74 5.90 -9.47
N GLY A 105 5.98 6.30 -9.17
CA GLY A 105 6.36 7.66 -8.76
C GLY A 105 6.36 8.68 -9.89
N SER A 106 6.37 8.23 -11.15
CA SER A 106 6.28 9.12 -12.30
C SER A 106 4.92 9.80 -12.43
N GLN A 107 4.87 10.93 -13.14
CA GLN A 107 3.65 11.71 -13.30
C GLN A 107 2.54 10.86 -13.94
N ARG A 108 1.41 10.71 -13.22
CA ARG A 108 0.26 9.85 -13.59
C ARG A 108 0.62 8.37 -13.77
N GLY A 109 1.70 7.88 -13.15
CA GLY A 109 2.14 6.50 -13.28
C GLY A 109 2.68 6.16 -14.68
N ARG A 110 3.07 7.17 -15.46
CA ARG A 110 3.56 7.03 -16.84
C ARG A 110 5.04 7.36 -16.94
N LEU A 111 5.83 6.36 -17.31
CA LEU A 111 7.27 6.49 -17.55
C LEU A 111 7.60 6.26 -19.02
N GLU A 112 8.47 7.10 -19.57
CA GLU A 112 9.06 6.93 -20.90
C GLU A 112 10.56 6.70 -20.75
N ARG A 113 11.09 5.63 -21.36
CA ARG A 113 12.49 5.22 -21.20
C ARG A 113 13.13 4.83 -22.54
N PRO A 114 14.29 5.40 -22.93
CA PRO A 114 14.99 4.94 -24.11
C PRO A 114 15.43 3.48 -23.96
N LEU A 115 15.27 2.71 -25.03
CA LEU A 115 15.82 1.38 -25.14
C LEU A 115 17.33 1.46 -25.43
N THR A 116 18.08 0.50 -24.92
CA THR A 116 19.54 0.38 -25.08
C THR A 116 19.90 -1.04 -25.50
N GLY A 117 21.17 -1.32 -25.83
CA GLY A 117 21.64 -2.69 -26.08
C GLY A 117 22.28 -2.89 -27.45
N VAL A 118 22.02 -2.01 -28.41
CA VAL A 118 22.76 -1.98 -29.69
C VAL A 118 23.73 -0.79 -29.71
N PRO A 119 25.05 -1.02 -29.64
CA PRO A 119 26.05 0.07 -29.60
C PRO A 119 25.91 1.01 -30.81
N GLY A 120 25.84 2.31 -30.54
CA GLY A 120 25.79 3.36 -31.57
C GLY A 120 24.44 3.51 -32.29
N LYS A 121 23.42 2.72 -31.96
CA LYS A 121 22.08 2.82 -32.57
C LYS A 121 21.02 3.28 -31.56
N ARG A 122 20.03 4.03 -32.04
CA ARG A 122 18.82 4.34 -31.28
C ARG A 122 17.87 3.14 -31.38
N CYS A 123 17.63 2.48 -30.26
CA CYS A 123 16.84 1.25 -30.16
C CYS A 123 15.32 1.51 -30.03
N GLY A 124 14.91 2.79 -30.07
CA GLY A 124 13.55 3.23 -29.77
C GLY A 124 13.34 3.54 -28.30
N THR A 125 12.07 3.55 -27.89
CA THR A 125 11.65 3.97 -26.55
C THR A 125 10.53 3.06 -26.08
N ILE A 126 10.59 2.67 -24.80
CA ILE A 126 9.50 1.95 -24.13
C ILE A 126 8.70 2.93 -23.29
N LEU A 127 7.38 2.80 -23.33
CA LEU A 127 6.42 3.55 -22.55
C LEU A 127 5.74 2.57 -21.60
N LEU A 128 5.76 2.91 -20.32
CA LEU A 128 5.21 2.12 -19.24
C LEU A 128 4.09 2.92 -18.57
N LEU A 129 2.94 2.30 -18.40
CA LEU A 129 1.83 2.84 -17.61
C LEU A 129 1.49 1.86 -16.50
N ALA A 130 1.69 2.27 -15.26
CA ALA A 130 1.29 1.51 -14.08
C ALA A 130 -0.10 1.95 -13.64
N GLU A 131 -1.06 1.03 -13.60
CA GLU A 131 -2.41 1.19 -13.05
C GLU A 131 -2.52 0.29 -11.82
N GLU A 132 -3.15 0.79 -10.75
CA GLU A 132 -3.30 -0.05 -9.56
C GLU A 132 -4.56 -0.88 -9.76
N LEU A 133 -4.46 -2.20 -9.62
CA LEU A 133 -5.64 -3.06 -9.72
C LEU A 133 -6.49 -2.87 -8.47
N SER A 134 -7.60 -2.17 -8.64
CA SER A 134 -8.59 -1.96 -7.60
C SER A 134 -9.23 -3.30 -7.21
N ASN A 135 -8.69 -3.95 -6.19
CA ASN A 135 -9.55 -4.71 -5.30
C ASN A 135 -10.43 -3.66 -4.59
N CYS A 136 -11.76 -3.85 -4.54
CA CYS A 136 -12.67 -2.91 -3.88
C CYS A 136 -12.08 -2.40 -2.56
N ARG A 137 -11.67 -1.12 -2.56
CA ARG A 137 -10.91 -0.43 -1.49
C ARG A 137 -11.84 0.21 -0.46
N ASP A 138 -13.13 0.06 -0.70
CA ASP A 138 -14.14 0.62 0.15
C ASP A 138 -14.14 -0.13 1.47
N ILE A 139 -14.08 0.62 2.56
CA ILE A 139 -14.40 0.15 3.89
C ILE A 139 -15.80 0.64 4.23
N VAL A 140 -16.57 -0.24 4.86
CA VAL A 140 -17.87 0.11 5.37
C VAL A 140 -17.75 0.33 6.86
N THR A 141 -18.15 1.51 7.34
CA THR A 141 -18.38 1.75 8.76
C THR A 141 -19.86 1.61 9.04
N MET A 142 -20.23 0.71 9.95
CA MET A 142 -21.62 0.50 10.33
C MET A 142 -21.84 0.45 11.84
N GLN A 143 -23.03 0.85 12.26
CA GLN A 143 -23.48 0.70 13.64
C GLN A 143 -24.84 0.01 13.65
N LEU A 144 -25.02 -0.97 14.53
CA LEU A 144 -26.27 -1.69 14.68
C LEU A 144 -26.76 -1.66 16.13
N CYS A 145 -28.07 -1.80 16.29
CA CYS A 145 -28.68 -2.18 17.56
C CYS A 145 -29.65 -3.34 17.36
N ALA A 146 -29.98 -4.03 18.45
CA ALA A 146 -31.07 -4.99 18.45
C ALA A 146 -32.15 -4.61 19.45
N ASN A 147 -33.32 -5.19 19.29
CA ASN A 147 -34.49 -4.95 20.12
C ASN A 147 -35.24 -6.26 20.38
N LYS A 148 -35.66 -6.47 21.62
CA LYS A 148 -36.43 -7.62 22.10
C LYS A 148 -35.82 -8.97 21.69
N LEU A 149 -34.50 -9.11 21.83
CA LEU A 149 -33.85 -10.40 21.65
C LEU A 149 -34.39 -11.45 22.63
N ASP A 150 -34.36 -12.71 22.23
CA ASP A 150 -34.72 -13.80 23.13
C ASP A 150 -33.71 -13.92 24.27
N LYS A 151 -34.22 -13.98 25.51
CA LYS A 151 -33.43 -14.33 26.69
C LYS A 151 -32.95 -15.78 26.61
N LYS A 152 -31.65 -16.05 26.80
CA LYS A 152 -31.13 -17.42 26.95
C LYS A 152 -30.63 -17.76 28.35
N ASP A 153 -30.07 -16.79 29.07
CA ASP A 153 -29.61 -17.02 30.45
C ASP A 153 -30.72 -17.27 31.49
N PHE A 154 -30.43 -18.16 32.44
CA PHE A 154 -31.30 -18.43 33.59
C PHE A 154 -31.30 -17.26 34.59
N PHE A 155 -30.12 -16.76 34.98
CA PHE A 155 -29.92 -15.68 35.96
C PHE A 155 -29.34 -14.41 35.34
N GLY A 156 -30.14 -13.73 34.52
CA GLY A 156 -29.72 -12.51 33.81
C GLY A 156 -30.57 -12.31 32.57
N LYS A 157 -30.32 -11.27 31.77
CA LYS A 157 -30.67 -11.27 30.34
C LYS A 157 -29.47 -11.81 29.58
N SER A 158 -29.63 -11.99 28.27
CA SER A 158 -28.52 -12.38 27.39
C SER A 158 -27.39 -11.35 27.35
N ASP A 159 -26.22 -11.81 26.96
CA ASP A 159 -24.99 -11.12 26.62
C ASP A 159 -24.77 -11.17 25.08
N PRO A 160 -25.59 -10.46 24.28
CA PRO A 160 -25.61 -10.65 22.83
C PRO A 160 -24.38 -10.09 22.07
N PHE A 161 -23.98 -10.81 21.02
CA PHE A 161 -23.03 -10.36 20.00
C PHE A 161 -23.43 -10.86 18.60
N LEU A 162 -22.90 -10.20 17.56
CA LEU A 162 -23.14 -10.54 16.16
C LEU A 162 -21.91 -11.21 15.53
N VAL A 163 -22.16 -12.16 14.63
CA VAL A 163 -21.14 -12.76 13.77
C VAL A 163 -21.56 -12.61 12.31
N PHE A 164 -20.72 -11.93 11.53
CA PHE A 164 -20.94 -11.70 10.11
C PHE A 164 -20.23 -12.77 9.29
N TYR A 165 -20.94 -13.31 8.31
CA TYR A 165 -20.46 -14.32 7.39
C TYR A 165 -20.70 -13.88 5.95
N ARG A 166 -19.68 -14.01 5.10
CA ARG A 166 -19.78 -13.89 3.65
C ARG A 166 -20.04 -15.28 3.04
N SER A 167 -20.99 -15.39 2.10
CA SER A 167 -21.15 -16.61 1.30
C SER A 167 -20.04 -16.78 0.26
N ASN A 168 -19.53 -17.99 0.11
CA ASN A 168 -18.55 -18.37 -0.90
C ASN A 168 -19.24 -19.01 -2.12
N GLU A 169 -18.51 -19.17 -3.22
CA GLU A 169 -19.04 -19.73 -4.48
C GLU A 169 -19.45 -21.20 -4.36
N ASP A 170 -18.81 -21.93 -3.46
CA ASP A 170 -19.13 -23.32 -3.11
C ASP A 170 -20.31 -23.46 -2.13
N GLY A 171 -20.97 -22.34 -1.80
CA GLY A 171 -22.09 -22.30 -0.85
C GLY A 171 -21.69 -22.33 0.63
N THR A 172 -20.38 -22.37 0.94
CA THR A 172 -19.89 -22.26 2.32
C THR A 172 -19.91 -20.81 2.82
N PHE A 173 -19.67 -20.61 4.11
CA PHE A 173 -19.64 -19.30 4.73
C PHE A 173 -18.29 -19.04 5.43
N THR A 174 -17.72 -17.84 5.22
CA THR A 174 -16.51 -17.38 5.91
C THR A 174 -16.83 -16.23 6.85
N ILE A 175 -16.35 -16.29 8.09
CA ILE A 175 -16.50 -15.19 9.04
C ILE A 175 -15.71 -13.98 8.54
N CYS A 176 -16.35 -12.82 8.45
CA CYS A 176 -15.70 -11.56 8.10
C CYS A 176 -15.62 -10.56 9.27
N HIS A 177 -16.49 -10.68 10.29
CA HIS A 177 -16.45 -9.80 11.47
C HIS A 177 -17.19 -10.40 12.68
N LYS A 178 -16.82 -9.97 13.89
CA LYS A 178 -17.54 -10.21 15.14
C LYS A 178 -17.59 -8.92 15.96
N THR A 179 -18.77 -8.57 16.46
CA THR A 179 -18.91 -7.41 17.36
C THR A 179 -18.42 -7.75 18.77
N GLU A 180 -18.34 -6.73 19.62
CA GLU A 180 -18.22 -6.93 21.06
C GLU A 180 -19.49 -7.58 21.66
N VAL A 181 -19.31 -8.14 22.86
CA VAL A 181 -20.37 -8.69 23.70
C VAL A 181 -20.96 -7.57 24.56
N VAL A 182 -22.26 -7.35 24.46
CA VAL A 182 -22.97 -6.36 25.30
C VAL A 182 -23.70 -7.10 26.41
N LYS A 183 -23.25 -6.94 27.65
CA LYS A 183 -23.73 -7.77 28.76
C LYS A 183 -25.14 -7.41 29.24
N ASN A 184 -25.90 -8.43 29.64
CA ASN A 184 -27.15 -8.38 30.38
C ASN A 184 -28.21 -7.45 29.75
N THR A 185 -28.45 -7.62 28.45
CA THR A 185 -29.44 -6.85 27.69
C THR A 185 -30.13 -7.65 26.59
N LEU A 186 -31.40 -7.33 26.33
CA LEU A 186 -32.14 -7.83 25.16
C LEU A 186 -32.23 -6.76 24.06
N ASN A 187 -31.67 -5.57 24.31
CA ASN A 187 -31.68 -4.42 23.41
C ASN A 187 -30.25 -3.84 23.30
N PRO A 188 -29.27 -4.62 22.82
CA PRO A 188 -27.91 -4.15 22.68
C PRO A 188 -27.78 -3.02 21.66
N VAL A 189 -26.86 -2.09 21.91
CA VAL A 189 -26.31 -1.18 20.92
C VAL A 189 -24.83 -1.49 20.85
N TRP A 190 -24.37 -1.95 19.69
CA TRP A 190 -22.95 -2.20 19.48
C TRP A 190 -22.22 -0.92 19.07
N GLN A 191 -20.93 -0.83 19.37
CA GLN A 191 -20.06 0.25 18.92
C GLN A 191 -19.97 0.23 17.39
N PRO A 192 -19.77 1.39 16.73
CA PRO A 192 -19.47 1.43 15.32
C PRO A 192 -18.21 0.61 15.00
N PHE A 193 -18.25 -0.16 13.92
CA PHE A 193 -17.13 -1.00 13.46
C PHE A 193 -16.96 -0.91 11.95
N THR A 194 -15.77 -1.30 11.47
CA THR A 194 -15.42 -1.28 10.05
C THR A 194 -15.25 -2.69 9.49
N ILE A 195 -15.72 -2.90 8.26
CA ILE A 195 -15.48 -4.11 7.47
C ILE A 195 -15.05 -3.71 6.05
N PRO A 196 -13.92 -4.20 5.52
CA PRO A 196 -13.58 -4.03 4.11
C PRO A 196 -14.67 -4.63 3.21
N VAL A 197 -15.12 -3.94 2.17
CA VAL A 197 -16.14 -4.44 1.24
C VAL A 197 -15.71 -5.76 0.60
N ARG A 198 -14.41 -5.94 0.34
CA ARG A 198 -13.87 -7.23 -0.10
C ARG A 198 -14.10 -8.37 0.91
N ALA A 199 -13.91 -8.11 2.19
CA ALA A 199 -14.16 -9.10 3.24
C ALA A 199 -15.67 -9.40 3.34
N LEU A 200 -16.51 -8.38 3.21
CA LEU A 200 -17.96 -8.48 3.33
C LEU A 200 -18.60 -9.22 2.15
N CYS A 201 -18.22 -8.89 0.91
CA CYS A 201 -18.92 -9.36 -0.29
C CYS A 201 -18.00 -9.65 -1.49
N ASN A 202 -16.68 -9.49 -1.35
CA ASN A 202 -15.66 -9.80 -2.37
C ASN A 202 -15.92 -9.13 -3.74
N GLY A 203 -16.47 -7.90 -3.73
CA GLY A 203 -16.77 -7.13 -4.95
C GLY A 203 -18.12 -7.46 -5.60
N ASP A 204 -18.81 -8.52 -5.16
CA ASP A 204 -20.17 -8.83 -5.56
C ASP A 204 -21.15 -8.20 -4.56
N TYR A 205 -21.72 -7.05 -4.91
CA TYR A 205 -22.58 -6.26 -4.03
C TYR A 205 -23.93 -6.92 -3.69
N ASP A 206 -24.31 -7.95 -4.45
CA ASP A 206 -25.54 -8.71 -4.24
C ASP A 206 -25.27 -10.04 -3.48
N ARG A 207 -24.00 -10.34 -3.21
CA ARG A 207 -23.59 -11.51 -2.44
C ARG A 207 -24.21 -11.53 -1.06
N THR A 208 -24.71 -12.69 -0.66
CA THR A 208 -25.34 -12.93 0.63
C THR A 208 -24.35 -12.74 1.78
N VAL A 209 -24.70 -11.86 2.69
CA VAL A 209 -24.10 -11.70 4.01
C VAL A 209 -25.07 -12.27 5.03
N LYS A 210 -24.64 -13.32 5.74
CA LYS A 210 -25.41 -13.94 6.84
C LYS A 210 -24.93 -13.39 8.16
N ILE A 211 -25.84 -12.97 9.03
CA ILE A 211 -25.52 -12.46 10.36
C ILE A 211 -26.21 -13.34 11.38
N ASP A 212 -25.40 -13.92 12.26
CA ASP A 212 -25.87 -14.72 13.37
C ASP A 212 -25.82 -13.90 14.66
N VAL A 213 -26.86 -14.02 15.47
CA VAL A 213 -26.98 -13.42 16.79
C VAL A 213 -26.82 -14.52 17.82
N TYR A 214 -25.84 -14.35 18.71
CA TYR A 214 -25.51 -15.30 19.76
C TYR A 214 -25.64 -14.65 21.13
N ASP A 215 -25.93 -15.46 22.14
CA ASP A 215 -25.67 -15.16 23.54
C ASP A 215 -24.27 -15.64 23.91
N TRP A 216 -23.48 -14.83 24.61
CA TRP A 216 -22.15 -15.22 25.04
C TRP A 216 -22.21 -16.07 26.31
N ASP A 217 -21.43 -17.14 26.32
CA ASP A 217 -21.34 -18.10 27.42
C ASP A 217 -19.89 -18.29 27.82
N ARG A 218 -19.64 -18.41 29.12
CA ARG A 218 -18.28 -18.46 29.68
C ARG A 218 -17.50 -19.72 29.27
N ASP A 219 -18.20 -20.81 28.95
CA ASP A 219 -17.61 -22.10 28.55
C ASP A 219 -17.32 -22.18 27.04
N GLY A 220 -17.65 -21.13 26.27
CA GLY A 220 -17.46 -21.07 24.82
C GLY A 220 -18.60 -21.70 24.01
N SER A 221 -19.62 -22.28 24.65
CA SER A 221 -20.77 -22.92 23.99
C SER A 221 -21.91 -21.94 23.66
N HIS A 222 -21.55 -20.80 23.07
CA HIS A 222 -22.43 -19.65 22.82
C HIS A 222 -23.82 -20.01 22.29
N ASP A 223 -24.84 -19.55 22.99
CA ASP A 223 -26.22 -19.91 22.78
C ASP A 223 -26.83 -19.19 21.57
N PHE A 224 -27.18 -19.91 20.50
CA PHE A 224 -27.72 -19.30 19.29
C PHE A 224 -29.11 -18.66 19.51
N ILE A 225 -29.24 -17.36 19.24
CA ILE A 225 -30.49 -16.61 19.35
C ILE A 225 -31.27 -16.69 18.04
N GLY A 226 -30.64 -16.37 16.91
CA GLY A 226 -31.22 -16.44 15.57
C GLY A 226 -30.29 -15.85 14.50
N GLU A 227 -30.75 -15.84 13.25
CA GLU A 227 -29.99 -15.37 12.09
C GLU A 227 -30.87 -14.53 11.16
N PHE A 228 -30.22 -13.76 10.30
CA PHE A 228 -30.82 -13.14 9.14
C PHE A 228 -29.79 -13.03 8.00
N ALA A 229 -30.26 -12.79 6.78
CA ALA A 229 -29.43 -12.56 5.62
C ALA A 229 -29.73 -11.19 5.01
N THR A 230 -28.72 -10.57 4.41
CA THR A 230 -28.77 -9.28 3.73
C THR A 230 -27.71 -9.27 2.62
N SER A 231 -27.57 -8.18 1.86
CA SER A 231 -26.42 -7.93 0.98
C SER A 231 -25.81 -6.54 1.22
N TYR A 232 -24.62 -6.28 0.67
CA TYR A 232 -24.03 -4.93 0.66
C TYR A 232 -24.99 -3.92 0.02
N ARG A 233 -25.64 -4.29 -1.09
CA ARG A 233 -26.62 -3.44 -1.79
C ARG A 233 -27.82 -3.09 -0.91
N GLU A 234 -28.29 -4.01 -0.08
CA GLU A 234 -29.40 -3.74 0.84
C GLU A 234 -28.95 -2.83 1.99
N LEU A 235 -27.78 -3.08 2.57
CA LEU A 235 -27.22 -2.26 3.64
C LEU A 235 -26.92 -0.83 3.15
N SER A 236 -26.42 -0.66 1.92
CA SER A 236 -26.06 0.64 1.35
C SER A 236 -27.26 1.51 0.98
N ARG A 237 -28.48 0.95 0.85
CA ARG A 237 -29.69 1.77 0.71
C ARG A 237 -29.91 2.69 1.92
N ALA A 238 -29.43 2.29 3.10
CA ALA A 238 -29.47 3.10 4.30
C ALA A 238 -28.39 4.21 4.33
N GLN A 239 -27.43 4.22 3.41
CA GLN A 239 -26.35 5.22 3.35
C GLN A 239 -26.86 6.66 3.17
N SER A 240 -28.04 6.82 2.55
CA SER A 240 -28.70 8.13 2.36
C SER A 240 -29.38 8.65 3.64
N GLN A 241 -29.33 7.89 4.74
CA GLN A 241 -30.15 8.09 5.92
C GLN A 241 -29.28 8.06 7.18
N PHE A 242 -28.62 9.17 7.50
CA PHE A 242 -28.11 9.36 8.87
C PHE A 242 -29.32 9.52 9.79
N THR A 243 -29.77 8.42 10.37
CA THR A 243 -30.94 8.46 11.22
C THR A 243 -30.48 8.58 12.66
N VAL A 244 -30.55 9.80 13.18
CA VAL A 244 -30.25 10.12 14.57
C VAL A 244 -31.35 9.54 15.45
N TYR A 245 -31.25 8.25 15.77
CA TYR A 245 -32.03 7.67 16.86
C TYR A 245 -31.42 8.07 18.20
N GLU A 246 -32.21 8.03 19.27
CA GLU A 246 -31.83 8.45 20.62
C GLU A 246 -30.68 7.60 21.21
N VAL A 247 -29.46 7.83 20.73
CA VAL A 247 -28.26 7.18 21.24
C VAL A 247 -27.21 8.24 21.49
N GLY A 248 -27.16 8.72 22.74
CA GLY A 248 -26.09 9.55 23.29
C GLY A 248 -26.02 11.00 22.77
N TRP A 249 -25.80 11.94 23.70
CA TRP A 249 -25.65 13.37 23.41
C TRP A 249 -24.57 13.67 22.34
N TRP A 250 -23.50 12.88 22.30
CA TRP A 250 -22.38 13.07 21.36
C TRP A 250 -22.73 12.81 19.88
N VAL A 251 -23.66 11.89 19.59
CA VAL A 251 -24.12 11.61 18.21
C VAL A 251 -24.93 12.78 17.66
N ARG A 252 -25.76 13.41 18.52
CA ARG A 252 -26.48 14.66 18.18
C ARG A 252 -25.53 15.81 17.86
N VAL A 253 -24.40 15.92 18.57
CA VAL A 253 -23.40 16.97 18.34
C VAL A 253 -22.72 16.80 16.97
N LYS A 254 -22.27 15.59 16.61
CA LYS A 254 -21.64 15.33 15.30
C LYS A 254 -22.60 15.57 14.13
N ALA A 255 -23.85 15.12 14.23
CA ALA A 255 -24.84 15.31 13.16
C ALA A 255 -25.14 16.78 12.87
N ARG A 256 -25.13 17.65 13.90
CA ARG A 256 -25.35 19.09 13.77
C ARG A 256 -24.16 19.82 13.14
N VAL A 257 -22.94 19.40 13.44
CA VAL A 257 -21.70 19.96 12.87
C VAL A 257 -21.56 19.61 11.38
N LEU A 258 -22.07 18.46 10.95
CA LEU A 258 -21.97 17.96 9.57
C LEU A 258 -23.14 18.37 8.65
N GLY A 259 -24.12 19.13 9.13
CA GLY A 259 -25.24 19.62 8.30
C GLY A 259 -26.18 18.54 7.76
N LEU A 260 -26.26 17.38 8.43
CA LEU A 260 -27.05 16.23 7.97
C LEU A 260 -28.54 16.37 8.34
N HIS A 261 -29.44 16.09 7.40
CA HIS A 261 -30.90 16.05 7.61
C HIS A 261 -31.37 14.62 7.92
N ALA A 262 -32.43 14.50 8.74
CA ALA A 262 -33.06 13.20 9.01
C ALA A 262 -33.74 12.67 7.74
N GLY A 263 -33.39 11.44 7.32
CA GLY A 263 -34.05 10.76 6.21
C GLY A 263 -35.53 10.50 6.49
N THR A 264 -36.35 10.46 5.44
CA THR A 264 -37.82 10.27 5.52
C THR A 264 -38.26 8.81 5.57
N ASP A 265 -37.36 7.87 5.28
CA ASP A 265 -37.65 6.43 5.27
C ASP A 265 -37.24 5.76 6.59
N PRO A 266 -37.95 4.71 7.02
CA PRO A 266 -37.61 3.96 8.22
C PRO A 266 -36.25 3.24 8.06
N PRO A 267 -35.52 3.03 9.18
CA PRO A 267 -34.20 2.42 9.13
C PRO A 267 -34.33 0.95 8.73
N LEU A 268 -33.29 0.41 8.12
CA LEU A 268 -33.26 -1.01 7.75
C LEU A 268 -33.35 -1.88 9.01
N CYS A 269 -34.53 -2.46 9.24
CA CYS A 269 -34.86 -3.29 10.40
C CYS A 269 -35.08 -4.75 9.96
N LEU A 270 -34.16 -5.62 10.33
CA LEU A 270 -34.10 -7.02 9.93
C LEU A 270 -34.64 -7.91 11.05
N GLN A 271 -35.47 -8.88 10.70
CA GLN A 271 -36.08 -9.82 11.65
C GLN A 271 -35.08 -10.93 11.97
N VAL A 272 -34.78 -11.15 13.26
CA VAL A 272 -33.90 -12.23 13.70
C VAL A 272 -34.71 -13.52 13.77
N LEU A 273 -34.35 -14.52 12.96
CA LEU A 273 -35.12 -15.77 12.87
C LEU A 273 -34.33 -16.94 13.42
N ASN A 274 -34.96 -17.75 14.26
CA ASN A 274 -34.39 -18.98 14.78
C ASN A 274 -35.04 -20.18 14.06
N PRO A 275 -34.32 -20.89 13.17
CA PRO A 275 -34.89 -21.99 12.39
C PRO A 275 -35.50 -23.09 13.26
N ARG A 276 -34.85 -23.42 14.39
CA ARG A 276 -35.34 -24.44 15.34
C ARG A 276 -36.66 -24.03 15.99
N LYS A 277 -36.82 -22.75 16.38
CA LYS A 277 -38.09 -22.25 16.93
C LYS A 277 -39.17 -22.16 15.86
N LYS A 278 -38.83 -21.72 14.64
CA LYS A 278 -39.76 -21.63 13.50
C LYS A 278 -40.39 -22.99 13.16
N CYS A 279 -39.61 -24.06 13.18
CA CYS A 279 -40.14 -25.41 12.93
C CYS A 279 -40.98 -25.96 14.09
N LYS A 280 -40.70 -25.58 15.35
CA LYS A 280 -41.33 -26.15 16.55
C LYS A 280 -42.56 -25.38 17.05
N LYS A 281 -42.64 -24.07 16.80
CA LYS A 281 -43.65 -23.18 17.40
C LYS A 281 -44.56 -22.58 16.31
N LYS A 282 -45.82 -23.02 16.26
CA LYS A 282 -46.81 -22.56 15.27
C LYS A 282 -47.08 -21.04 15.27
N LYS A 283 -46.87 -20.35 16.40
CA LYS A 283 -47.06 -18.88 16.53
C LYS A 283 -45.75 -18.11 16.61
N TYR A 284 -44.64 -18.68 16.14
CA TYR A 284 -43.35 -18.00 16.15
C TYR A 284 -43.31 -16.85 15.13
N VAL A 285 -42.87 -15.68 15.55
CA VAL A 285 -42.72 -14.50 14.70
C VAL A 285 -41.24 -14.24 14.43
N ASN A 286 -40.48 -13.95 15.47
CA ASN A 286 -39.03 -13.70 15.43
C ASN A 286 -38.41 -13.94 16.82
N SER A 287 -37.10 -13.79 16.89
CA SER A 287 -36.26 -13.83 18.10
C SER A 287 -35.68 -12.44 18.41
N GLY A 288 -36.45 -11.39 18.08
CA GLY A 288 -36.03 -9.99 18.11
C GLY A 288 -35.79 -9.41 16.72
N THR A 289 -35.31 -8.17 16.68
CA THR A 289 -34.98 -7.45 15.45
C THR A 289 -33.62 -6.77 15.57
N VAL A 290 -32.87 -6.67 14.46
CA VAL A 290 -31.63 -5.89 14.36
C VAL A 290 -31.88 -4.70 13.43
N THR A 291 -31.49 -3.51 13.85
CA THR A 291 -31.64 -2.27 13.08
C THR A 291 -30.26 -1.70 12.75
N LEU A 292 -30.05 -1.36 11.49
CA LEU A 292 -28.88 -0.62 11.02
C LEU A 292 -29.07 0.87 11.34
N LEU A 293 -28.25 1.40 12.25
CA LEU A 293 -28.31 2.80 12.71
C LEU A 293 -27.56 3.75 11.77
N SER A 294 -26.40 3.31 11.27
CA SER A 294 -25.58 4.06 10.32
C SER A 294 -24.84 3.13 9.39
N PHE A 295 -24.62 3.59 8.16
CA PHE A 295 -23.80 2.91 7.15
C PHE A 295 -23.08 3.98 6.32
N SER A 296 -21.76 4.09 6.46
CA SER A 296 -20.93 4.95 5.62
C SER A 296 -19.94 4.09 4.85
N VAL A 297 -19.66 4.52 3.62
CA VAL A 297 -18.67 3.91 2.74
C VAL A 297 -17.59 4.94 2.51
N GLU A 298 -16.37 4.57 2.83
CA GLU A 298 -15.18 5.40 2.64
C GLU A 298 -14.18 4.59 1.83
N SER A 299 -13.60 5.18 0.79
CA SER A 299 -12.50 4.53 0.07
C SER A 299 -11.22 4.73 0.86
N GLU A 300 -10.54 3.64 1.21
CA GLU A 300 -9.23 3.71 1.84
C GLU A 300 -8.18 4.06 0.77
N PHE A 301 -7.49 5.18 0.97
CA PHE A 301 -6.43 5.63 0.05
C PHE A 301 -5.15 4.84 0.30
N THR A 302 -4.60 4.24 -0.75
CA THR A 302 -3.35 3.48 -0.69
C THR A 302 -2.15 4.42 -0.78
N PHE A 303 -0.97 3.92 -0.44
CA PHE A 303 0.29 4.66 -0.66
C PHE A 303 0.40 5.16 -2.11
N VAL A 304 0.02 4.33 -3.09
CA VAL A 304 0.05 4.67 -4.52
C VAL A 304 -0.91 5.82 -4.85
N ASP A 305 -2.08 5.89 -4.20
CA ASP A 305 -3.03 6.97 -4.41
C ASP A 305 -2.44 8.32 -3.99
N TYR A 306 -1.73 8.38 -2.86
CA TYR A 306 -1.05 9.60 -2.42
C TYR A 306 0.04 10.02 -3.40
N ILE A 307 0.90 9.08 -3.84
CA ILE A 307 1.97 9.37 -4.79
C ILE A 307 1.42 9.87 -6.13
N ARG A 308 0.39 9.21 -6.69
CA ARG A 308 -0.28 9.66 -7.92
C ARG A 308 -1.01 10.99 -7.76
N GLY A 309 -1.51 11.27 -6.55
CA GLY A 309 -2.07 12.56 -6.16
C GLY A 309 -1.05 13.70 -6.13
N GLY A 310 0.23 13.40 -6.36
CA GLY A 310 1.33 14.37 -6.35
C GLY A 310 2.06 14.48 -5.01
N THR A 311 1.75 13.59 -4.06
CA THR A 311 2.53 13.49 -2.81
C THR A 311 3.93 13.00 -3.14
N GLN A 312 4.94 13.64 -2.57
CA GLN A 312 6.34 13.24 -2.69
C GLN A 312 6.88 12.87 -1.31
N LEU A 313 7.84 11.96 -1.28
CA LEU A 313 8.56 11.64 -0.06
C LEU A 313 9.85 12.44 0.02
N ASN A 314 9.84 13.52 0.79
CA ASN A 314 11.05 14.28 1.05
C ASN A 314 11.98 13.48 1.97
N PHE A 315 13.19 13.21 1.49
CA PHE A 315 14.21 12.47 2.21
C PHE A 315 15.34 13.39 2.69
N THR A 316 15.50 13.49 4.01
CA THR A 316 16.60 14.22 4.65
C THR A 316 17.49 13.26 5.44
N VAL A 317 18.80 13.47 5.35
CA VAL A 317 19.82 12.63 5.96
C VAL A 317 20.55 13.39 7.08
N ALA A 318 20.73 12.72 8.22
CA ALA A 318 21.50 13.22 9.35
C ALA A 318 22.44 12.12 9.85
N ILE A 319 23.76 12.36 9.78
CA ILE A 319 24.78 11.36 10.11
C ILE A 319 25.52 11.78 11.38
N ASP A 320 25.66 10.85 12.31
CA ASP A 320 26.45 11.04 13.52
C ASP A 320 27.94 10.96 13.17
N PHE A 321 28.69 12.02 13.44
CA PHE A 321 30.15 12.09 13.30
C PHE A 321 30.85 12.17 14.67
N THR A 322 30.26 11.61 15.72
CA THR A 322 30.87 11.61 17.05
C THR A 322 32.01 10.61 17.18
N ALA A 323 32.98 10.93 18.05
CA ALA A 323 34.17 10.13 18.31
C ALA A 323 33.86 8.72 18.87
N SER A 324 32.66 8.50 19.42
CA SER A 324 32.20 7.16 19.83
C SER A 324 32.13 6.16 18.68
N ASN A 325 32.07 6.62 17.42
CA ASN A 325 32.09 5.75 16.25
C ASN A 325 33.50 5.20 15.91
N GLY A 326 34.54 5.62 16.62
CA GLY A 326 35.93 5.23 16.35
C GLY A 326 36.52 5.91 15.11
N LEU A 327 37.84 5.77 14.90
CA LEU A 327 38.52 6.41 13.79
C LEU A 327 38.16 5.73 12.45
N PRO A 328 37.80 6.48 11.39
CA PRO A 328 37.37 5.89 10.11
C PRO A 328 38.40 4.98 9.41
N SER A 329 39.68 5.09 9.78
CA SER A 329 40.76 4.22 9.31
C SER A 329 40.82 2.86 10.00
N GLN A 330 40.11 2.68 11.11
CA GLN A 330 40.11 1.46 11.90
C GLN A 330 38.97 0.53 11.47
N PRO A 331 39.23 -0.77 11.23
CA PRO A 331 38.20 -1.75 10.84
C PRO A 331 37.05 -1.90 11.84
N THR A 332 37.27 -1.55 13.10
CA THR A 332 36.26 -1.58 14.16
C THR A 332 35.35 -0.35 14.18
N SER A 333 35.65 0.68 13.37
CA SER A 333 34.83 1.89 13.30
C SER A 333 33.52 1.64 12.57
N LEU A 334 32.45 2.24 13.06
CA LEU A 334 31.16 2.23 12.36
C LEU A 334 31.22 3.03 11.05
N HIS A 335 32.19 3.93 10.92
CA HIS A 335 32.51 4.69 9.71
C HIS A 335 33.62 4.06 8.87
N TYR A 336 34.02 2.81 9.12
CA TYR A 336 35.19 2.23 8.47
C TYR A 336 35.14 2.38 6.93
N ALA A 337 36.09 3.15 6.40
CA ALA A 337 36.13 3.54 4.99
C ALA A 337 36.97 2.54 4.19
N SER A 338 36.41 1.34 3.97
CA SER A 338 37.05 0.31 3.13
C SER A 338 36.79 0.55 1.64
N PRO A 339 37.78 0.33 0.75
CA PRO A 339 37.54 0.34 -0.70
C PRO A 339 36.72 -0.87 -1.19
N TYR A 340 36.54 -1.90 -0.36
CA TYR A 340 35.87 -3.15 -0.74
C TYR A 340 34.49 -3.34 -0.08
N GLN A 341 34.22 -2.64 1.02
CA GLN A 341 33.01 -2.84 1.80
C GLN A 341 32.44 -1.51 2.30
N LEU A 342 31.12 -1.36 2.20
CA LEU A 342 30.42 -0.21 2.74
C LEU A 342 30.43 -0.26 4.28
N SER A 343 30.65 0.91 4.90
CA SER A 343 30.44 1.12 6.34
C SER A 343 28.97 0.86 6.73
N ALA A 344 28.70 0.68 8.03
CA ALA A 344 27.33 0.48 8.52
C ALA A 344 26.41 1.66 8.14
N TYR A 345 26.92 2.89 8.24
CA TYR A 345 26.20 4.09 7.79
C TYR A 345 25.95 4.09 6.28
N ALA A 346 26.97 3.80 5.47
CA ALA A 346 26.82 3.77 4.01
C ALA A 346 25.83 2.69 3.56
N LEU A 347 25.81 1.54 4.22
CA LEU A 347 24.84 0.48 3.95
C LEU A 347 23.40 0.94 4.30
N ALA A 348 23.21 1.57 5.46
CA ALA A 348 21.90 2.09 5.87
C ALA A 348 21.39 3.19 4.94
N LEU A 349 22.26 4.15 4.59
CA LEU A 349 21.97 5.21 3.62
C LEU A 349 21.52 4.61 2.29
N LYS A 350 22.30 3.67 1.76
CA LYS A 350 21.99 3.02 0.49
C LYS A 350 20.67 2.26 0.56
N ALA A 351 20.46 1.44 1.60
CA ALA A 351 19.25 0.63 1.75
C ALA A 351 17.96 1.47 1.78
N VAL A 352 17.98 2.61 2.47
CA VAL A 352 16.81 3.50 2.56
C VAL A 352 16.71 4.38 1.31
N GLY A 353 17.80 5.04 0.92
CA GLY A 353 17.81 6.01 -0.17
C GLY A 353 17.60 5.39 -1.54
N GLU A 354 17.98 4.12 -1.77
CA GLU A 354 17.69 3.40 -3.01
C GLU A 354 16.20 3.18 -3.26
N ILE A 355 15.38 3.14 -2.20
CA ILE A 355 13.93 2.98 -2.27
C ILE A 355 13.27 4.35 -2.35
N ILE A 356 13.58 5.25 -1.40
CA ILE A 356 12.85 6.51 -1.24
C ILE A 356 13.07 7.45 -2.44
N GLN A 357 14.25 7.44 -3.06
CA GLN A 357 14.56 8.34 -4.17
C GLN A 357 13.66 8.18 -5.40
N ASP A 358 12.95 7.06 -5.54
CA ASP A 358 12.04 6.82 -6.66
C ASP A 358 10.68 7.53 -6.46
N TYR A 359 10.43 8.05 -5.26
CA TYR A 359 9.21 8.76 -4.86
C TYR A 359 9.44 10.26 -4.57
N ASP A 360 10.63 10.75 -4.90
CA ASP A 360 11.01 12.17 -4.85
C ASP A 360 11.28 12.66 -6.28
N SER A 361 10.67 13.77 -6.66
CA SER A 361 10.72 14.24 -8.05
C SER A 361 12.01 14.97 -8.41
N ASP A 362 12.61 15.70 -7.47
CA ASP A 362 13.84 16.45 -7.71
C ASP A 362 15.08 15.65 -7.32
N LYS A 363 14.91 14.64 -6.45
CA LYS A 363 15.97 13.79 -5.92
C LYS A 363 17.09 14.62 -5.28
N LEU A 364 16.75 15.76 -4.68
CA LEU A 364 17.68 16.66 -3.99
C LEU A 364 17.53 16.48 -2.49
N PHE A 365 18.40 15.66 -1.90
CA PHE A 365 18.30 15.27 -0.50
C PHE A 365 19.17 16.15 0.40
N PRO A 366 18.59 16.96 1.31
CA PRO A 366 19.36 17.64 2.32
C PRO A 366 20.14 16.64 3.16
N ALA A 367 21.46 16.84 3.28
CA ALA A 367 22.32 15.92 4.00
C ALA A 367 23.21 16.65 4.99
N TYR A 368 23.11 16.26 6.26
CA TYR A 368 23.80 16.88 7.37
C TYR A 368 24.64 15.89 8.17
N GLY A 369 25.72 16.39 8.75
CA GLY A 369 26.45 15.74 9.83
C GLY A 369 26.26 16.46 11.15
N PHE A 370 26.48 15.77 12.27
CA PHE A 370 26.48 16.38 13.60
C PHE A 370 27.53 15.74 14.52
N GLY A 371 28.01 16.49 15.51
CA GLY A 371 28.93 15.97 16.54
C GLY A 371 30.40 15.95 16.14
N ALA A 372 30.81 16.80 15.20
CA ALA A 372 32.19 16.89 14.73
C ALA A 372 32.77 18.30 14.89
N LYS A 373 34.09 18.40 14.87
CA LYS A 373 34.78 19.66 14.64
C LYS A 373 34.94 19.88 13.14
N VAL A 374 34.43 20.99 12.63
CA VAL A 374 34.43 21.31 11.21
C VAL A 374 35.55 22.29 10.84
N PRO A 375 36.19 22.15 9.67
CA PRO A 375 37.13 23.16 9.15
C PRO A 375 36.45 24.51 8.88
N PRO A 376 37.22 25.61 8.80
CA PRO A 376 38.67 25.70 8.98
C PRO A 376 39.10 25.92 10.45
N ASP A 377 38.20 26.35 11.32
CA ASP A 377 38.52 26.78 12.69
C ASP A 377 38.40 25.65 13.73
N GLY A 378 37.92 24.48 13.32
CA GLY A 378 37.79 23.32 14.21
C GLY A 378 36.70 23.51 15.26
N LYS A 379 35.71 24.39 15.01
CA LYS A 379 34.56 24.56 15.89
C LYS A 379 33.71 23.30 15.90
N ILE A 380 33.21 22.98 17.09
CA ILE A 380 32.24 21.89 17.26
C ILE A 380 30.94 22.31 16.60
N SER A 381 30.45 21.47 15.70
CA SER A 381 29.16 21.64 15.05
C SER A 381 28.27 20.44 15.29
N HIS A 382 27.02 20.72 15.63
CA HIS A 382 25.93 19.75 15.77
C HIS A 382 24.96 19.79 14.57
N GLN A 383 25.33 20.51 13.52
CA GLN A 383 24.64 20.55 12.23
C GLN A 383 25.58 21.20 11.21
N PHE A 384 26.06 20.44 10.25
CA PHE A 384 26.84 20.96 9.12
C PHE A 384 26.44 20.25 7.84
N PRO A 385 26.38 20.95 6.69
CA PRO A 385 26.04 20.35 5.41
C PRO A 385 27.16 19.41 4.94
N LEU A 386 26.84 18.19 4.52
CA LEU A 386 27.85 17.23 4.08
C LEU A 386 28.54 17.63 2.77
N ASN A 387 27.84 18.42 1.94
CA ASN A 387 28.36 18.95 0.68
C ASN A 387 29.15 20.27 0.88
N ASN A 388 29.36 20.71 2.14
CA ASN A 388 30.00 21.97 2.51
C ASN A 388 29.31 23.25 1.98
N ASN A 389 28.06 23.16 1.54
CA ASN A 389 27.27 24.31 1.08
C ASN A 389 26.18 24.65 2.11
N VAL A 390 26.38 25.75 2.85
CA VAL A 390 25.47 26.20 3.90
C VAL A 390 24.17 26.78 3.33
N GLU A 391 24.23 27.36 2.12
CA GLU A 391 23.05 27.93 1.46
C GLU A 391 22.17 26.83 0.82
N ASN A 392 22.78 25.77 0.32
CA ASN A 392 22.09 24.64 -0.26
C ASN A 392 22.71 23.30 0.20
N PRO A 393 22.18 22.68 1.26
CA PRO A 393 22.68 21.43 1.81
C PRO A 393 22.25 20.18 1.03
N SER A 394 21.53 20.34 -0.09
CA SER A 394 21.00 19.22 -0.86
C SER A 394 22.05 18.54 -1.74
N CYS A 395 22.01 17.22 -1.76
CA CYS A 395 22.82 16.33 -2.58
C CYS A 395 21.96 15.70 -3.69
N ALA A 396 22.53 15.52 -4.89
CA ALA A 396 21.83 14.88 -5.99
C ALA A 396 21.79 13.35 -5.84
N GLY A 397 20.62 12.82 -5.47
CA GLY A 397 20.37 11.40 -5.28
C GLY A 397 21.11 10.78 -4.09
N ILE A 398 20.89 9.48 -3.85
CA ILE A 398 21.58 8.77 -2.76
C ILE A 398 23.09 8.67 -3.00
N GLU A 399 23.51 8.59 -4.26
CA GLU A 399 24.92 8.54 -4.63
C GLU A 399 25.63 9.86 -4.26
N GLY A 400 24.99 11.01 -4.50
CA GLY A 400 25.53 12.31 -4.08
C GLY A 400 25.61 12.45 -2.55
N VAL A 401 24.65 11.88 -1.82
CA VAL A 401 24.72 11.82 -0.34
C VAL A 401 25.90 10.96 0.11
N LEU A 402 26.08 9.77 -0.48
CA LEU A 402 27.18 8.86 -0.16
C LEU A 402 28.55 9.48 -0.47
N GLU A 403 28.69 10.16 -1.60
CA GLU A 403 29.89 10.90 -1.98
C GLU A 403 30.20 12.02 -0.96
N SER A 404 29.19 12.83 -0.63
CA SER A 404 29.31 13.93 0.33
C SER A 404 29.65 13.43 1.75
N TYR A 405 29.06 12.31 2.16
CA TYR A 405 29.39 11.61 3.41
C TYR A 405 30.87 11.20 3.45
N LEU A 406 31.35 10.51 2.41
CA LEU A 406 32.74 10.05 2.33
C LEU A 406 33.74 11.22 2.29
N GLN A 407 33.38 12.32 1.62
CA GLN A 407 34.20 13.54 1.60
C GLN A 407 34.23 14.23 2.97
N SER A 408 33.07 14.38 3.61
CA SER A 408 32.96 14.93 4.97
C SER A 408 33.81 14.13 5.96
N LEU A 409 33.76 12.81 5.88
CA LEU A 409 34.52 11.91 6.76
C LEU A 409 36.04 12.08 6.67
N ARG A 410 36.56 12.60 5.55
CA ARG A 410 37.99 12.90 5.37
C ARG A 410 38.40 14.28 5.87
N THR A 411 37.43 15.17 6.07
CA THR A 411 37.69 16.61 6.32
C THR A 411 37.35 17.02 7.75
N VAL A 412 36.31 16.45 8.35
CA VAL A 412 35.91 16.76 9.73
C VAL A 412 36.69 15.91 10.75
N GLN A 413 36.82 16.43 11.96
CA GLN A 413 37.37 15.67 13.08
C GLN A 413 36.22 15.18 13.97
N LEU A 414 36.07 13.85 14.11
CA LEU A 414 35.03 13.26 14.95
C LEU A 414 35.14 13.76 16.41
N TYR A 415 34.04 14.18 17.01
CA TYR A 415 34.05 14.79 18.35
C TYR A 415 32.78 14.47 19.16
N GLY A 416 32.33 15.34 20.05
CA GLY A 416 31.12 15.12 20.83
C GLY A 416 30.61 16.41 21.49
N PRO A 417 29.49 16.35 22.22
CA PRO A 417 28.66 15.18 22.46
C PRO A 417 27.74 14.81 21.28
N THR A 418 27.04 13.69 21.39
CA THR A 418 25.95 13.33 20.47
C THR A 418 24.76 14.26 20.72
N ASN A 419 24.48 15.18 19.80
CA ASN A 419 23.35 16.09 19.85
C ASN A 419 22.78 16.27 18.43
N PHE A 420 21.62 15.65 18.17
CA PHE A 420 20.94 15.74 16.87
C PHE A 420 19.80 16.77 16.86
N ALA A 421 19.46 17.38 18.01
CA ALA A 421 18.32 18.29 18.12
C ALA A 421 18.37 19.47 17.12
N PRO A 422 19.54 20.08 16.82
CA PRO A 422 19.63 21.11 15.79
C PRO A 422 19.16 20.64 14.41
N VAL A 423 19.54 19.41 14.01
CA VAL A 423 19.14 18.85 12.72
C VAL A 423 17.63 18.60 12.68
N ILE A 424 17.02 18.10 13.76
CA ILE A 424 15.56 17.94 13.82
C ILE A 424 14.85 19.28 13.69
N ASN A 425 15.29 20.30 14.42
CA ASN A 425 14.67 21.63 14.38
C ASN A 425 14.79 22.27 12.99
N GLN A 426 15.89 22.01 12.26
CA GLN A 426 16.07 22.47 10.89
C GLN A 426 15.10 21.81 9.91
N VAL A 427 14.73 20.55 10.14
CA VAL A 427 13.85 19.77 9.25
C VAL A 427 12.38 19.97 9.60
N ALA A 428 12.07 20.25 10.87
CA ALA A 428 10.71 20.45 11.36
C ALA A 428 10.19 21.88 11.17
N GLY A 429 11.09 22.87 11.06
CA GLY A 429 10.76 24.27 10.76
C GLY A 429 10.73 24.53 9.27
#